data_AF-A0A3D3ZIX2-F1
#
_entry.id   AF-A0A3D3ZIX2-F1
#
_cell.length_a   1.000
_cell.length_b   1.000
_cell.length_c   1.000
_cell.angle_alpha   90.00
_cell.angle_beta   90.00
_cell.angle_gamma   90.00
#
_symmetry.space_group_name_H-M   'P 1'
#
loop_
_entity.id
_entity.type
_entity.pdbx_description
1 polymer ?
#
loop_
_entity_poly.entity_id
_entity_poly.type
_entity_poly.pdbx_seq_one_letter_code
_entity_poly.pdbx_strand_id
1 'polypeptide(L)'
;PHVPVVGHIHGTELLMLEAIAQGAPTGWTHAEAWAERIRHWASACQRLVVLSKTQIERLTNLMPINPERCVVISNGFDPSTFDRHEVDRIALWRQLLVEHPLGWHPDGEPGSVAY
;
A
#
# COMPACT_ATOMS: atom_id res chain seq x y z
N PRO A 1 -26.26 14.14 14.88
CA PRO A 1 -25.71 12.90 15.48
C PRO A 1 -24.17 13.00 15.62
N HIS A 2 -23.66 13.05 16.85
CA HIS A 2 -22.22 13.09 17.14
C HIS A 2 -21.63 11.67 17.15
N VAL A 3 -21.59 11.03 15.99
CA VAL A 3 -20.95 9.72 15.85
C VAL A 3 -19.48 9.94 15.50
N PRO A 4 -18.53 9.30 16.21
CA PRO A 4 -17.12 9.43 15.88
C PRO A 4 -16.82 8.83 14.50
N VAL A 5 -16.07 9.58 13.69
CA VAL A 5 -15.62 9.10 12.37
C VAL A 5 -14.25 8.45 12.53
N VAL A 6 -14.15 7.20 12.10
CA VAL A 6 -12.88 6.48 11.96
C VAL A 6 -12.57 6.40 10.47
N GLY A 7 -11.40 6.93 10.08
CA GLY A 7 -10.90 6.84 8.70
C GLY A 7 -9.88 5.72 8.57
N HIS A 8 -9.68 5.23 7.35
CA HIS A 8 -8.61 4.30 7.00
C HIS A 8 -7.84 4.86 5.81
N ILE A 9 -6.53 5.05 5.97
CA ILE A 9 -5.63 5.42 4.87
C ILE A 9 -4.82 4.18 4.50
N HIS A 10 -5.07 3.68 3.30
CA HIS A 10 -4.36 2.57 2.69
C HIS A 10 -3.02 3.03 2.10
N GLY A 11 -2.16 2.05 1.79
CA GLY A 11 -0.85 2.32 1.19
C GLY A 11 -0.92 3.01 -0.16
N THR A 12 -1.93 2.73 -0.99
CA THR A 12 -2.12 3.35 -2.29
C THR A 12 -2.53 4.82 -2.19
N GLU A 13 -3.41 5.18 -1.27
CA GLU A 13 -3.78 6.59 -1.03
C GLU A 13 -2.58 7.39 -0.52
N LEU A 14 -1.77 6.78 0.35
CA LEU A 14 -0.53 7.40 0.83
C LEU A 14 0.47 7.61 -0.31
N LEU A 15 0.70 6.61 -1.16
CA LEU A 15 1.58 6.72 -2.33
C LEU A 15 1.10 7.79 -3.32
N MET A 16 -0.22 7.90 -3.51
CA MET A 16 -0.82 8.95 -4.33
C MET A 16 -0.52 10.34 -3.75
N LEU A 17 -0.73 10.54 -2.44
CA LEU A 17 -0.42 11.82 -1.78
C LEU A 17 1.05 12.18 -1.86
N GLU A 18 1.96 11.21 -1.76
CA GLU A 18 3.40 11.44 -1.94
C GLU A 18 3.75 11.84 -3.36
N ALA A 19 3.19 11.16 -4.36
CA ALA A 19 3.39 11.53 -5.76
C ALA A 19 2.90 12.95 -6.04
N ILE A 20 1.76 13.35 -5.46
CA ILE A 20 1.26 14.72 -5.58
C ILE A 20 2.20 15.71 -4.90
N ALA A 21 2.66 15.42 -3.68
CA ALA A 21 3.59 16.28 -2.94
C ALA A 21 4.95 16.46 -3.63
N GLN A 22 5.39 15.49 -4.44
CA GLN A 22 6.61 15.55 -5.24
C GLN A 22 6.42 16.22 -6.60
N GLY A 23 5.20 16.63 -6.94
CA GLY A 23 4.82 17.13 -8.25
C GLY A 23 3.97 16.10 -8.99
N ALA A 24 2.67 16.37 -9.07
CA ALA A 24 1.71 15.46 -9.67
C ALA A 24 2.08 15.08 -11.12
N PRO A 25 1.95 13.80 -11.50
CA PRO A 25 2.17 13.36 -12.88
C PRO A 25 1.36 14.14 -13.92
N THR A 26 1.94 14.29 -15.12
CA THR A 26 1.25 14.88 -16.27
C THR A 26 -0.08 14.14 -16.54
N GLY A 27 -1.16 14.89 -16.63
CA GLY A 27 -2.51 14.36 -16.83
C GLY A 27 -3.33 14.19 -15.55
N TRP A 28 -2.75 14.37 -14.36
CA TRP A 28 -3.50 14.39 -13.11
C TRP A 28 -4.11 15.77 -12.84
N THR A 29 -5.07 16.18 -13.68
CA THR A 29 -5.69 17.51 -13.65
C THR A 29 -6.30 17.90 -12.29
N HIS A 30 -6.71 16.92 -11.48
CA HIS A 30 -7.35 17.14 -10.20
C HIS A 30 -6.51 16.68 -8.99
N ALA A 31 -5.21 16.49 -9.17
CA ALA A 31 -4.29 16.02 -8.12
C ALA A 31 -4.45 16.80 -6.80
N GLU A 32 -4.28 18.13 -6.84
CA GLU A 32 -4.36 18.94 -5.62
C GLU A 32 -5.76 18.94 -5.00
N ALA A 33 -6.82 18.98 -5.81
CA ALA A 33 -8.18 18.90 -5.31
C ALA A 33 -8.44 17.58 -4.56
N TRP A 34 -7.88 16.48 -5.05
CA TRP A 34 -7.91 15.17 -4.38
C TRP A 34 -7.09 15.16 -3.10
N ALA A 35 -5.87 15.69 -3.12
CA ALA A 35 -5.02 15.78 -1.94
C ALA A 35 -5.69 16.58 -0.82
N GLU A 36 -6.23 17.76 -1.15
CA GLU A 36 -6.97 18.61 -0.21
C GLU A 36 -8.20 17.92 0.36
N ARG A 37 -8.96 17.21 -0.49
CA ARG A 37 -10.14 16.45 -0.03
C ARG A 37 -9.74 15.38 0.99
N ILE A 38 -8.67 14.62 0.73
CA ILE A 38 -8.21 13.56 1.63
C ILE A 38 -7.66 14.16 2.92
N ARG A 39 -6.84 15.22 2.84
CA ARG A 39 -6.32 15.95 4.00
C ARG A 39 -7.45 16.47 4.89
N HIS A 40 -8.46 17.11 4.28
CA HIS A 40 -9.62 17.63 4.99
C HIS A 40 -10.39 16.50 5.70
N TRP A 41 -10.73 15.44 4.98
CA TRP A 41 -11.41 14.27 5.56
C TRP A 41 -10.61 13.62 6.69
N ALA A 42 -9.30 13.41 6.50
CA ALA A 42 -8.43 12.81 7.50
C ALA A 42 -8.35 13.66 8.77
N SER A 43 -8.29 14.99 8.62
CA SER A 43 -8.28 15.94 9.74
C SER A 43 -9.56 15.89 10.57
N ALA A 44 -10.71 15.58 9.96
CA ALA A 44 -12.00 15.43 10.63
C ALA A 44 -12.17 14.06 11.33
N CYS A 45 -11.36 13.05 11.01
CA CYS A 45 -11.48 11.70 11.59
C CYS A 45 -10.97 11.65 13.03
N GLN A 46 -11.74 11.15 13.99
CA GLN A 46 -11.26 11.03 15.39
C GLN A 46 -10.08 10.06 15.53
N ARG A 47 -10.05 9.01 14.71
CA ARG A 47 -8.95 8.05 14.57
C ARG A 47 -8.71 7.73 13.11
N LEU A 48 -7.46 7.43 12.79
CA LEU A 48 -7.03 6.98 11.47
C LEU A 48 -6.39 5.62 11.59
N VAL A 49 -6.97 4.64 10.92
CA VAL A 49 -6.36 3.33 10.74
C VAL A 49 -5.28 3.45 9.66
N VAL A 50 -4.12 2.85 9.94
CA VAL A 50 -2.99 2.70 9.00
C VAL A 50 -2.44 1.28 9.08
N LEU A 51 -1.76 0.82 8.04
CA LEU A 51 -1.31 -0.57 7.91
C LEU A 51 0.01 -0.87 8.64
N SER A 52 0.82 0.15 8.91
CA SER A 52 2.13 0.00 9.56
C SER A 52 2.55 1.27 10.32
N LYS A 53 3.54 1.12 11.21
CA LYS A 53 4.17 2.28 11.88
C LYS A 53 4.87 3.22 10.89
N THR A 54 5.49 2.68 9.85
CA THR A 54 6.15 3.48 8.81
C THR A 54 5.17 4.37 8.04
N GLN A 55 3.90 3.98 7.94
CA GLN A 55 2.88 4.83 7.35
C GLN A 55 2.52 6.03 8.23
N ILE A 56 2.66 5.94 9.54
CA ILE A 56 2.42 7.08 10.45
C ILE A 56 3.42 8.20 10.12
N GLU A 57 4.71 7.86 10.05
CA GLU A 57 5.79 8.82 9.75
C GLU A 57 5.56 9.48 8.38
N ARG A 58 5.27 8.67 7.35
CA ARG A 58 4.98 9.15 6.00
C ARG A 58 3.77 10.07 5.97
N LEU A 59 2.69 9.70 6.67
CA LEU A 59 1.47 10.52 6.76
C LEU A 59 1.73 11.86 7.45
N THR A 60 2.51 11.87 8.54
CA THR A 60 2.86 13.10 9.26
C THR A 60 3.74 14.06 8.45
N ASN A 61 4.48 13.55 7.46
CA ASN A 61 5.23 14.39 6.53
C ASN A 61 4.34 15.04 5.47
N LEU A 62 3.15 14.48 5.20
CA LEU A 62 2.25 14.94 4.14
C LEU A 62 1.13 15.85 4.65
N MET A 63 0.80 15.78 5.94
CA MET A 63 -0.23 16.60 6.57
C MET A 63 -0.08 16.64 8.11
N PRO A 64 -0.52 17.74 8.75
CA PRO A 64 -0.42 17.90 10.20
C PRO A 64 -1.46 17.04 10.93
N ILE A 65 -1.10 15.79 11.21
CA ILE A 65 -1.89 14.85 12.01
C ILE A 65 -1.15 14.55 13.32
N ASN A 66 -1.88 14.50 14.43
CA ASN A 66 -1.34 14.00 15.69
C ASN A 66 -1.12 12.47 15.57
N PRO A 67 0.12 11.95 15.70
CA PRO A 67 0.42 10.52 15.61
C PRO A 67 -0.41 9.65 16.55
N GLU A 68 -0.80 10.18 17.71
CA GLU A 68 -1.64 9.49 18.71
C GLU A 68 -3.07 9.21 18.21
N ARG A 69 -3.48 9.84 17.10
CA ARG A 69 -4.76 9.54 16.42
C ARG A 69 -4.64 8.35 15.48
N CYS A 70 -3.43 7.90 15.15
CA CYS A 70 -3.19 6.79 14.25
C CYS A 70 -3.23 5.45 14.99
N VAL A 71 -3.96 4.48 14.45
CA VAL A 71 -4.08 3.13 14.98
C VAL A 71 -3.55 2.16 13.93
N VAL A 72 -2.54 1.37 14.28
CA VAL A 72 -1.96 0.39 13.35
C VAL A 72 -2.82 -0.87 13.35
N ILE A 73 -3.47 -1.15 12.23
CA ILE A 73 -4.20 -2.39 11.97
C ILE A 73 -3.73 -2.90 10.61
N SER A 74 -3.01 -4.01 10.61
CA SER A 74 -2.58 -4.65 9.36
C SER A 74 -3.78 -5.24 8.62
N ASN A 75 -3.63 -5.38 7.29
CA ASN A 75 -4.64 -6.06 6.49
C ASN A 75 -4.87 -7.48 7.02
N GLY A 76 -6.14 -7.85 7.14
CA GLY A 76 -6.53 -9.23 7.39
C GLY A 76 -6.37 -10.08 6.14
N PHE A 77 -6.20 -11.37 6.34
CA PHE A 77 -6.44 -12.40 5.34
C PHE A 77 -7.53 -13.34 5.86
N ASP A 78 -8.20 -14.05 4.96
CA ASP A 78 -9.15 -15.09 5.35
C ASP A 78 -8.38 -16.37 5.70
N PRO A 79 -8.34 -16.79 6.98
CA PRO A 79 -7.59 -17.97 7.40
C PRO A 79 -8.21 -19.29 6.93
N SER A 80 -9.48 -19.28 6.48
CA SER A 80 -10.11 -20.47 5.90
C SER A 80 -9.69 -20.71 4.45
N THR A 81 -9.34 -19.63 3.74
CA THR A 81 -8.87 -19.67 2.35
C THR A 81 -7.34 -19.67 2.27
N PHE A 82 -6.67 -18.91 3.13
CA PHE A 82 -5.22 -18.78 3.16
C PHE A 82 -4.67 -19.38 4.45
N ASP A 83 -4.14 -20.59 4.34
CA ASP A 83 -3.43 -21.26 5.43
C ASP A 83 -2.03 -21.71 4.98
N ARG A 84 -1.23 -22.16 5.95
CA ARG A 84 0.11 -22.69 5.72
C ARG A 84 0.00 -24.01 4.98
N HIS A 85 0.47 -24.03 3.73
CA HIS A 85 0.70 -25.27 3.01
C HIS A 85 2.13 -25.75 3.24
N GLU A 86 2.30 -27.06 3.44
CA GLU A 86 3.61 -27.69 3.38
C GLU A 86 4.06 -27.69 1.92
N VAL A 87 5.18 -27.02 1.64
CA VAL A 87 5.72 -26.83 0.30
C VAL A 87 7.15 -27.33 0.30
N ASP A 88 7.45 -28.27 -0.60
CA ASP A 88 8.83 -28.56 -0.95
C ASP A 88 9.39 -27.35 -1.72
N ARG A 89 10.07 -26.48 -0.98
CA ARG A 89 10.60 -25.23 -1.51
C ARG A 89 11.64 -25.48 -2.59
N ILE A 90 12.44 -26.55 -2.48
CA ILE A 90 13.48 -26.84 -3.48
C ILE A 90 12.83 -27.30 -4.77
N ALA A 91 11.87 -28.22 -4.69
CA ALA A 91 11.14 -28.68 -5.87
C ALA A 91 10.37 -27.52 -6.53
N LEU A 92 9.67 -26.71 -5.74
CA LEU A 92 8.94 -25.55 -6.26
C LEU A 92 9.86 -24.52 -6.90
N TRP A 93 11.00 -24.19 -6.28
CA TRP A 93 11.96 -23.26 -6.87
C TRP A 93 12.58 -23.80 -8.15
N ARG A 94 12.93 -25.09 -8.19
CA ARG A 94 13.41 -25.73 -9.42
C ARG A 94 12.37 -25.62 -10.54
N GLN A 95 11.10 -25.88 -10.23
CA GLN A 95 10.01 -25.75 -11.19
C GLN A 95 9.87 -24.30 -11.68
N LEU A 96 9.85 -23.32 -10.78
CA LEU A 96 9.56 -21.92 -11.12
C LEU A 96 10.75 -21.14 -11.70
N LEU A 97 11.99 -21.57 -11.43
CA LEU A 97 13.20 -20.82 -11.79
C LEU A 97 14.06 -21.53 -12.85
N VAL A 98 13.92 -22.85 -13.02
CA VAL A 98 14.75 -23.66 -13.92
C VAL A 98 13.91 -24.33 -15.01
N GLU A 99 12.85 -25.05 -14.62
CA GLU A 99 12.07 -25.87 -15.57
C GLU A 99 11.02 -25.04 -16.33
N HIS A 100 10.35 -24.13 -15.63
CA HIS A 100 9.34 -23.23 -16.17
C HIS A 100 9.60 -21.79 -15.69
N PRO A 101 10.77 -21.20 -16.03
CA PRO A 101 11.06 -19.83 -15.67
C PRO A 101 9.99 -18.92 -16.28
N LEU A 102 9.47 -18.03 -15.44
CA LEU A 102 8.64 -16.91 -15.86
C LEU A 102 9.32 -15.59 -15.54
N GLY A 103 10.62 -15.57 -15.21
CA GLY A 103 11.39 -14.34 -15.06
C GLY A 103 11.77 -13.77 -16.41
N TRP A 104 11.81 -12.44 -16.55
CA TRP A 104 12.26 -11.79 -17.79
C TRP A 104 13.20 -10.62 -17.52
N HIS A 105 14.08 -10.36 -18.49
CA HIS A 105 14.86 -9.12 -18.52
C HIS A 105 13.94 -7.91 -18.76
N PRO A 106 14.34 -6.67 -18.43
CA PRO A 106 13.51 -5.48 -18.60
C PRO A 106 12.84 -5.34 -19.99
N ASP A 107 13.51 -5.82 -21.04
CA ASP A 107 13.02 -5.82 -22.43
C ASP A 107 12.80 -7.24 -23.00
N GLY A 108 12.79 -8.27 -22.14
CA GLY A 108 12.71 -9.67 -22.53
C GLY A 108 11.30 -10.26 -22.43
N GLU A 109 11.05 -11.30 -23.21
CA GLU A 109 9.83 -12.09 -23.09
C GLU A 109 9.81 -12.91 -21.78
N PRO A 110 8.62 -13.25 -21.25
CA PRO A 110 8.49 -14.13 -20.09
C PRO A 110 9.31 -15.42 -20.23
N GLY A 111 10.13 -15.72 -19.23
CA GLY A 111 11.02 -16.89 -19.21
C GLY A 111 12.42 -16.67 -19.79
N SER A 112 12.76 -15.43 -20.18
CA SER A 112 14.10 -15.08 -20.65
C SER A 112 15.20 -15.12 -19.57
N VAL A 113 14.85 -15.23 -18.29
CA VAL A 113 15.80 -15.43 -17.18
C VAL A 113 15.61 -16.82 -16.56
N ALA A 114 16.66 -17.65 -16.60
CA ALA A 114 16.72 -18.96 -15.96
C ALA A 114 17.98 -19.07 -15.08
N TYR A 115 17.91 -19.89 -14.03
CA TYR A 115 18.98 -20.11 -13.05
C TYR A 115 19.60 -21.50 -13.14
#